data_AF-J9EA54-F1
#
_entry.id   AF-J9EA54-F1
#
_cell.length_a   1.000
_cell.length_b   1.000
_cell.length_c   1.000
_cell.angle_alpha   90.00
_cell.angle_beta   90.00
_cell.angle_gamma   90.00
#
_symmetry.space_group_name_H-M   'P 1'
#
loop_
_entity.id
_entity.type
_entity.pdbx_description
1 polymer ?
#
loop_
_entity_poly.entity_id
_entity_poly.type
_entity_poly.pdbx_seq_one_letter_code
_entity_poly.pdbx_strand_id
1 'polypeptide(L)'
;MRTPCVIFTGHPSLRIGNAVHFLEMWGNDSKNALIMTDPDYPIQNVYGPYEKLPIRAFFFPIETRLDFSQLNPSILPDLAPKLLVMPEVYTQPPPNSSQRTDFVVAY
;
A
#
# COMPACT_ATOMS: atom_id res chain seq x y z
N MET A 1 7.33 26.48 -10.38
CA MET A 1 6.35 25.50 -10.88
C MET A 1 5.06 26.22 -11.24
N ARG A 2 4.35 25.79 -12.28
CA ARG A 2 3.01 26.32 -12.59
C ARG A 2 1.99 25.58 -11.73
N THR A 3 1.10 26.32 -11.06
CA THR A 3 0.03 25.78 -10.22
C THR A 3 -1.33 26.05 -10.89
N PRO A 4 -2.27 25.09 -10.86
CA PRO A 4 -2.23 23.80 -10.17
C PRO A 4 -1.35 22.75 -10.89
N CYS A 5 -0.73 21.84 -10.13
CA CYS A 5 0.05 20.72 -10.67
C CYS A 5 -0.02 19.48 -9.78
N VAL A 6 0.38 18.33 -10.33
CA VAL A 6 0.52 17.06 -9.62
C VAL A 6 1.99 16.66 -9.65
N ILE A 7 2.50 16.20 -8.51
CA ILE A 7 3.90 15.79 -8.37
C ILE A 7 3.95 14.38 -7.84
N PHE A 8 4.66 13.53 -8.56
CA PHE A 8 5.06 12.21 -8.11
C PHE A 8 6.43 12.33 -7.47
N THR A 9 6.56 11.84 -6.24
CA THR A 9 7.81 11.94 -5.50
C THR A 9 8.02 10.71 -4.63
N GLY A 10 9.28 10.31 -4.48
CA GLY A 10 9.68 9.26 -3.56
C GLY A 10 9.82 9.79 -2.13
N HIS A 11 9.14 9.12 -1.22
CA HIS A 11 9.66 8.13 -0.27
C HIS A 11 8.49 7.88 0.70
N PRO A 12 7.84 6.71 0.65
CA PRO A 12 6.53 6.51 1.30
C PRO A 12 6.59 6.65 2.83
N SER A 13 7.77 6.55 3.45
CA SER A 13 7.91 6.78 4.89
C SER A 13 7.71 8.22 5.34
N LEU A 14 7.76 9.21 4.44
CA LEU A 14 7.79 10.64 4.78
C LEU A 14 8.87 10.98 5.83
N ARG A 15 10.05 10.37 5.73
CA ARG A 15 11.21 10.68 6.60
C ARG A 15 12.41 11.21 5.84
N ILE A 16 12.51 10.89 4.56
CA ILE A 16 13.62 11.28 3.68
C ILE A 16 13.10 11.59 2.28
N GLY A 17 13.97 12.09 1.42
CA GLY A 17 13.65 12.36 0.02
C GLY A 17 12.80 13.62 -0.17
N ASN A 18 12.42 13.86 -1.43
CA ASN A 18 11.78 15.11 -1.84
C ASN A 18 10.37 15.29 -1.27
N ALA A 19 9.69 14.21 -0.87
CA ALA A 19 8.38 14.29 -0.23
C ALA A 19 8.38 15.18 1.02
N VAL A 20 9.43 15.07 1.86
CA VAL A 20 9.58 15.88 3.07
C VAL A 20 9.74 17.36 2.72
N HIS A 21 10.59 17.67 1.74
CA HIS A 21 10.82 19.04 1.31
C HIS A 21 9.56 19.70 0.72
N PHE A 22 8.77 18.95 -0.07
CA PHE A 22 7.49 19.47 -0.57
C PHE A 22 6.47 19.71 0.55
N LEU A 23 6.43 18.86 1.57
CA LEU A 23 5.57 19.08 2.75
C LEU A 23 5.99 20.32 3.55
N GLU A 24 7.29 20.61 3.68
CA GLU A 24 7.77 21.83 4.30
C GLU A 24 7.34 23.09 3.51
N MET A 25 7.43 23.05 2.18
CA MET A 25 7.08 24.20 1.33
C MET A 25 5.57 24.41 1.20
N TRP A 26 4.78 23.33 1.11
CA TRP A 26 3.37 23.39 0.67
C TRP A 26 2.38 22.86 1.70
N GLY A 27 2.86 22.33 2.82
CA GLY A 27 2.03 21.76 3.87
C GLY A 27 1.12 22.78 4.56
N ASN A 28 1.48 24.07 4.51
CA ASN A 28 0.71 25.13 5.17
C ASN A 28 -0.49 25.66 4.35
N ASP A 29 -0.82 25.03 3.21
CA ASP A 29 -1.99 25.39 2.40
C ASP A 29 -2.94 24.20 2.27
N SER A 30 -4.17 24.36 2.79
CA SER A 30 -5.21 23.32 2.78
C SER A 30 -5.78 23.01 1.39
N LYS A 31 -5.47 23.84 0.39
CA LYS A 31 -5.79 23.57 -1.02
C LYS A 31 -4.92 22.44 -1.57
N ASN A 32 -3.73 22.24 -1.03
CA ASN A 32 -2.84 21.15 -1.41
C ASN A 32 -3.30 19.82 -0.80
N ALA A 33 -2.82 18.72 -1.38
CA ALA A 33 -3.08 17.39 -0.87
C ALA A 33 -1.86 16.48 -1.01
N LEU A 34 -1.65 15.64 0.01
CA LEU A 34 -0.76 14.48 -0.03
C LEU A 34 -1.61 13.24 -0.29
N ILE A 35 -1.25 12.45 -1.30
CA ILE A 35 -1.87 11.16 -1.58
C ILE A 35 -0.80 10.08 -1.40
N MET A 36 -1.01 9.19 -0.44
CA MET A 36 -0.15 8.06 -0.15
C MET A 36 -0.72 6.81 -0.81
N THR A 37 0.12 6.13 -1.59
CA THR A 37 -0.28 4.97 -2.40
C THR A 37 0.42 3.66 -2.03
N ASP A 38 1.39 3.70 -1.11
CA ASP A 38 2.17 2.51 -0.76
C ASP A 38 1.49 1.75 0.40
N PRO A 39 1.03 0.49 0.19
CA PRO A 39 0.30 -0.26 1.20
C PRO A 39 1.12 -0.56 2.46
N ASP A 40 2.45 -0.61 2.35
CA ASP A 40 3.33 -0.95 3.47
C ASP A 40 3.62 0.28 4.36
N TYR A 41 3.16 1.47 3.97
CA TYR A 41 3.28 2.72 4.74
C TYR A 41 1.92 3.37 4.99
N PRO A 42 1.11 2.81 5.91
CA PRO A 42 -0.17 3.40 6.27
C PRO A 42 0.02 4.81 6.81
N ILE A 43 -0.87 5.71 6.41
CA ILE A 43 -0.78 7.13 6.76
C ILE A 43 -0.69 7.37 8.27
N GLN A 44 -1.42 6.59 9.08
CA GLN A 44 -1.40 6.68 10.55
C GLN A 44 -0.01 6.40 11.16
N ASN A 45 0.86 5.67 10.47
CA ASN A 45 2.18 5.31 10.98
C ASN A 45 3.26 6.33 10.58
N VAL A 46 3.02 7.09 9.51
CA VAL A 46 4.06 7.95 8.91
C VAL A 46 3.74 9.43 8.97
N TYR A 47 2.47 9.82 8.97
CA TYR A 47 2.07 11.22 8.84
C TYR A 47 2.20 12.04 10.13
N GLY A 48 2.40 11.39 11.29
CA GLY A 48 2.52 12.02 12.61
C GLY A 48 3.27 13.37 12.67
N PRO A 49 4.49 13.49 12.09
CA PRO A 49 5.23 14.76 12.10
C PRO A 49 4.53 15.95 11.41
N TYR A 50 3.57 15.67 10.52
CA TYR A 50 2.89 16.63 9.67
C TYR A 50 1.41 16.83 10.05
N GLU A 51 0.91 16.16 11.09
CA GLU A 51 -0.51 16.23 11.50
C GLU A 51 -1.02 17.64 11.80
N LYS A 52 -0.11 18.55 12.20
CA LYS A 52 -0.45 19.96 12.46
C LYS A 52 -0.53 20.82 11.21
N LEU A 53 -0.10 20.30 10.05
CA LEU A 53 -0.11 21.04 8.80
C LEU A 53 -1.52 21.02 8.18
N PRO A 54 -2.03 22.17 7.69
CA PRO A 54 -3.31 22.29 7.00
C PRO A 54 -3.51 21.41 5.77
N ILE A 55 -2.43 20.93 5.14
CA ILE A 55 -2.50 20.06 3.96
C ILE A 55 -3.35 18.82 4.24
N ARG A 56 -4.22 18.48 3.28
CA ARG A 56 -5.07 17.30 3.39
C ARG A 56 -4.26 16.07 3.02
N ALA A 57 -4.34 15.02 3.83
CA ALA A 57 -3.60 13.80 3.57
C ALA A 57 -4.56 12.61 3.40
N PHE A 58 -4.36 11.83 2.35
CA PHE A 58 -5.20 10.70 1.96
C PHE A 58 -4.37 9.43 1.78
N PHE A 59 -4.98 8.28 2.04
CA PHE A 59 -4.38 6.96 1.86
C PHE A 59 -5.23 6.13 0.90
N PHE A 60 -4.70 5.87 -0.29
CA PHE A 60 -5.32 5.06 -1.33
C PHE A 60 -4.27 4.05 -1.82
N PRO A 61 -4.06 2.95 -1.07
CA PRO A 61 -3.01 2.00 -1.38
C PRO A 61 -3.23 1.35 -2.73
N ILE A 62 -2.16 1.23 -3.51
CA ILE A 62 -2.14 0.50 -4.77
C ILE A 62 -1.40 -0.81 -4.50
N GLU A 63 -2.17 -1.89 -4.36
CA GLU A 63 -1.64 -3.24 -4.19
C GLU A 63 -1.43 -3.89 -5.57
N THR A 64 -0.18 -4.24 -5.86
CA THR A 64 0.20 -4.90 -7.12
C THR A 64 0.78 -6.29 -6.90
N ARG A 65 0.93 -6.71 -5.64
CA ARG A 65 1.32 -8.07 -5.30
C ARG A 65 0.22 -9.05 -5.72
N LEU A 66 0.65 -10.28 -5.97
CA LEU A 66 -0.25 -11.38 -6.30
C LEU A 66 -1.21 -11.66 -5.15
N ASP A 67 -2.50 -11.80 -5.46
CA ASP A 67 -3.53 -12.22 -4.51
C ASP A 67 -4.06 -13.64 -4.79
N PHE A 68 -4.81 -14.17 -3.82
CA PHE A 68 -5.39 -15.51 -3.90
C PHE A 68 -6.44 -15.66 -4.99
N SER A 69 -7.13 -14.56 -5.34
CA SER A 69 -8.16 -14.55 -6.39
C SER A 69 -7.57 -14.69 -7.79
N GLN A 70 -6.30 -14.31 -7.96
CA GLN A 70 -5.53 -14.52 -9.18
C GLN A 70 -4.78 -15.87 -9.14
N LEU A 71 -4.17 -16.18 -7.99
CA LEU A 71 -3.32 -17.36 -7.83
C LEU A 71 -4.11 -18.68 -7.96
N ASN A 72 -5.18 -18.83 -7.19
CA ASN A 72 -5.91 -20.10 -7.07
C ASN A 72 -6.66 -20.52 -8.35
N PRO A 73 -7.49 -19.66 -8.99
CA PRO A 73 -8.32 -20.11 -10.09
C PRO A 73 -7.60 -20.14 -11.45
N SER A 74 -6.49 -19.44 -11.62
CA SER A 74 -5.82 -19.30 -12.91
C SER A 74 -4.37 -19.75 -12.86
N ILE A 75 -3.54 -19.11 -12.03
CA ILE A 75 -2.08 -19.31 -12.10
C ILE A 75 -1.67 -20.72 -11.66
N LEU A 76 -2.20 -21.25 -10.56
CA LEU A 76 -1.85 -22.58 -10.07
C LEU A 76 -2.28 -23.70 -11.04
N PRO A 77 -3.53 -23.72 -11.54
CA PRO A 77 -3.95 -24.67 -12.56
C PRO A 77 -3.11 -24.59 -13.83
N ASP A 78 -2.81 -23.38 -14.31
CA ASP A 78 -2.06 -23.17 -15.55
C ASP A 78 -0.60 -23.64 -15.44
N LEU A 79 0.04 -23.39 -14.31
CA LEU A 79 1.42 -23.80 -14.07
C LEU A 79 1.56 -25.27 -13.69
N ALA A 80 0.53 -25.86 -13.06
CA ALA A 80 0.51 -27.23 -12.55
C ALA A 80 1.85 -27.69 -11.94
N PRO A 81 2.39 -26.98 -10.92
CA PRO A 81 3.71 -27.29 -10.40
C PRO A 81 3.74 -28.68 -9.75
N LYS A 82 4.88 -29.37 -9.78
CA LYS A 82 5.07 -30.68 -9.10
C LYS A 82 5.40 -30.55 -7.61
N LEU A 83 5.93 -29.40 -7.21
CA LEU A 83 6.26 -29.06 -5.84
C LEU A 83 6.03 -27.56 -5.66
N LEU A 84 5.17 -27.20 -4.73
CA LEU A 84 4.95 -25.81 -4.31
C LEU A 84 5.57 -25.62 -2.92
N VAL A 85 6.48 -24.65 -2.80
CA VAL A 85 7.06 -24.22 -1.51
C VAL A 85 6.49 -22.86 -1.18
N MET A 86 5.81 -22.75 -0.04
CA MET A 86 5.17 -21.50 0.39
C MET A 86 5.20 -21.36 1.92
N PRO A 87 5.12 -20.12 2.44
CA PRO A 87 4.93 -19.88 3.86
C PRO A 87 3.69 -20.59 4.42
N GLU A 88 3.81 -21.17 5.62
CA GLU A 88 2.71 -21.90 6.29
C GLU A 88 1.46 -21.03 6.49
N VAL A 89 1.63 -19.71 6.65
CA VAL A 89 0.53 -18.74 6.79
C VAL A 89 -0.46 -18.78 5.63
N TYR A 90 -0.07 -19.29 4.46
CA TYR A 90 -0.96 -19.41 3.30
C TYR A 90 -1.65 -20.78 3.17
N THR A 91 -1.38 -21.70 4.11
CA THR A 91 -2.01 -23.03 4.15
C THR A 91 -3.28 -23.06 5.01
N GLN A 92 -3.52 -22.02 5.81
CA GLN A 92 -4.64 -21.94 6.75
C GLN A 92 -5.40 -20.62 6.59
N PRO A 93 -6.71 -20.61 6.86
CA PRO A 93 -7.47 -19.36 6.89
C PRO A 93 -6.88 -18.37 7.91
N PRO A 94 -7.03 -17.05 7.69
CA PRO A 94 -6.48 -16.06 8.60
C PRO A 94 -7.04 -16.24 10.04
N PRO A 95 -6.22 -16.05 11.09
CA PRO A 95 -6.62 -16.35 12.47
C PRO A 95 -7.89 -15.61 12.93
N ASN A 96 -8.05 -14.37 12.49
CA ASN A 96 -9.18 -13.52 12.86
C ASN A 96 -10.40 -13.70 11.94
N SER A 97 -10.33 -14.57 10.94
CA SER A 97 -11.40 -14.79 9.97
C SER A 97 -11.35 -16.22 9.44
N SER A 98 -11.52 -17.20 10.33
CA SER A 98 -11.36 -18.62 9.99
C SER A 98 -12.33 -19.14 8.92
N GLN A 99 -13.42 -18.40 8.66
CA GLN A 99 -14.39 -18.70 7.61
C GLN A 99 -13.89 -18.34 6.19
N ARG A 100 -12.82 -17.55 6.07
CA ARG A 100 -12.27 -17.07 4.80
C ARG A 100 -11.29 -18.09 4.21
N THR A 101 -11.84 -19.19 3.73
CA THR A 101 -11.08 -20.25 3.04
C THR A 101 -10.55 -19.81 1.68
N ASP A 102 -11.07 -18.73 1.11
CA ASP A 102 -10.59 -18.09 -0.12
C ASP A 102 -9.18 -17.47 0.03
N PHE A 103 -8.69 -17.30 1.25
CA PHE A 103 -7.31 -16.90 1.56
C PHE A 103 -6.39 -18.09 1.87
N VAL A 104 -6.75 -19.28 1.40
CA VAL A 104 -5.89 -20.47 1.45
C VAL A 104 -5.43 -20.77 0.04
N VAL A 105 -4.15 -21.10 -0.12
CA VAL A 105 -3.62 -21.56 -1.39
C VAL A 105 -4.13 -22.98 -1.65
N ALA A 106 -4.89 -23.15 -2.73
CA ALA A 106 -5.39 -24.44 -3.17
C ALA A 106 -4.40 -25.06 -4.17
N TYR A 107 -3.61 -26.03 -3.70
CA TYR A 107 -2.61 -26.73 -4.48
C TYR A 107 -2.80 -28.24 -4.37
#